data_AF-T1ALA7-F1
#
_entry.id   AF-T1ALA7-F1
#
_cell.length_a   1.000
_cell.length_b   1.000
_cell.length_c   1.000
_cell.angle_alpha   90.00
_cell.angle_beta   90.00
_cell.angle_gamma   90.00
#
_symmetry.space_group_name_H-M   'P 1'
#
loop_
_entity.id
_entity.type
_entity.pdbx_description
1 polymer ?
#
loop_
_entity_poly.entity_id
_entity_poly.type
_entity_poly.pdbx_seq_one_letter_code
_entity_poly.pdbx_strand_id
1 'polypeptide(L)'
;MYTGRGDKGDTDTGTGERVNKGSVIIDVEGDLDELSSFVGFSRTISKWDDIKSDLEAVQRDLFTIGEHIILKGRKRTLTDERLK
;
A
#
# COMPACT_ATOMS: atom_id res chain seq x y z
N MET A 1 -15.06 4.88 6.65
CA MET A 1 -16.47 4.47 6.86
C MET A 1 -16.46 3.10 7.54
N TYR A 2 -17.19 2.92 8.64
CA TYR A 2 -17.26 1.62 9.34
C TYR A 2 -18.39 0.76 8.78
N THR A 3 -18.10 -0.51 8.48
CA THR A 3 -19.07 -1.45 7.88
C THR A 3 -19.37 -2.68 8.74
N GLY A 4 -18.62 -2.92 9.82
CA GLY A 4 -18.71 -4.13 10.67
C GLY A 4 -18.34 -5.45 10.00
N ARG A 5 -18.06 -5.45 8.69
CA ARG A 5 -17.70 -6.67 7.94
C ARG A 5 -16.42 -7.33 8.46
N GLY A 6 -15.56 -6.58 9.14
CA GLY A 6 -14.26 -7.05 9.63
C GLY A 6 -14.23 -7.53 11.08
N ASP A 7 -15.35 -7.49 11.79
CA ASP A 7 -15.37 -7.70 13.26
C ASP A 7 -15.07 -9.15 13.67
N LYS A 8 -15.27 -10.10 12.76
CA LYS A 8 -14.98 -11.52 12.97
C LYS A 8 -13.53 -11.90 12.66
N GLY A 9 -12.67 -10.93 12.34
CA GLY A 9 -11.26 -11.17 12.04
C GLY A 9 -10.96 -11.46 10.56
N ASP A 10 -11.95 -11.34 9.67
CA ASP A 10 -11.77 -11.48 8.23
C ASP A 10 -11.88 -10.13 7.51
N THR A 11 -11.42 -10.04 6.26
CA THR A 11 -11.57 -8.88 5.39
C THR A 11 -11.76 -9.31 3.94
N ASP A 12 -12.23 -8.38 3.10
CA ASP A 12 -12.37 -8.60 1.67
C ASP A 12 -11.12 -8.06 0.95
N THR A 13 -10.53 -8.84 0.04
CA THR A 13 -9.43 -8.41 -0.84
C THR A 13 -9.95 -7.56 -1.99
N GLY A 14 -9.05 -6.95 -2.78
CA GLY A 14 -9.42 -6.21 -4.00
C GLY A 14 -10.16 -7.06 -5.04
N THR A 15 -10.04 -8.39 -4.98
CA THR A 15 -10.78 -9.31 -5.86
C THR A 15 -12.17 -9.68 -5.34
N GLY A 16 -12.55 -9.25 -4.14
CA GLY A 16 -13.78 -9.63 -3.44
C GLY A 16 -13.69 -10.95 -2.67
N GLU A 17 -12.53 -11.62 -2.68
CA GLU A 17 -12.27 -12.80 -1.87
C GLU A 17 -12.15 -12.44 -0.39
N ARG A 18 -12.75 -13.27 0.47
CA ARG A 18 -12.73 -13.12 1.93
C ARG A 18 -11.52 -13.86 2.51
N VAL A 19 -10.64 -13.15 3.21
CA VAL A 19 -9.42 -13.71 3.81
C VAL A 19 -9.31 -13.34 5.29
N ASN A 20 -8.58 -14.16 6.05
CA ASN A 20 -8.27 -13.85 7.44
C ASN A 20 -7.34 -12.63 7.52
N LYS A 21 -7.54 -11.76 8.53
CA LYS A 21 -6.71 -10.58 8.75
C LYS A 21 -5.26 -10.89 9.11
N GLY A 22 -4.96 -12.06 9.67
CA GLY A 22 -3.58 -12.53 9.91
C GLY A 22 -3.03 -13.37 8.76
N SER A 23 -3.55 -13.21 7.54
CA SER A 23 -2.97 -13.85 6.36
C SER A 23 -1.80 -13.01 5.85
N VAL A 24 -0.80 -13.68 5.27
CA VAL A 24 0.42 -13.04 4.74
C VAL A 24 0.12 -11.88 3.79
N ILE A 25 -0.94 -11.98 2.99
CA ILE A 25 -1.34 -10.90 2.08
C ILE A 25 -1.73 -9.65 2.84
N ILE A 26 -2.52 -9.79 3.91
CA ILE A 26 -2.98 -8.64 4.71
C ILE A 26 -1.86 -8.07 5.57
N ASP A 27 -0.97 -8.92 6.10
CA ASP A 27 0.22 -8.46 6.83
C ASP A 27 1.12 -7.61 5.93
N VAL A 28 1.38 -8.05 4.70
CA VAL A 28 2.18 -7.27 3.73
C VAL A 28 1.51 -5.94 3.37
N GLU A 29 0.19 -5.90 3.20
CA GLU A 29 -0.53 -4.63 3.01
C GLU A 29 -0.37 -3.69 4.22
N GLY A 30 -0.41 -4.24 5.43
CA GLY A 30 -0.17 -3.49 6.66
C GLY A 30 1.23 -2.87 6.70
N ASP A 31 2.26 -3.65 6.37
CA ASP A 31 3.65 -3.17 6.31
C ASP A 31 3.83 -2.06 5.26
N LEU A 32 3.18 -2.20 4.09
CA LEU A 32 3.21 -1.19 3.03
C LEU A 32 2.51 0.11 3.45
N ASP A 33 1.36 0.01 4.13
CA ASP A 33 0.61 1.17 4.65
C ASP A 33 1.37 1.88 5.78
N GLU A 34 2.00 1.13 6.67
CA GLU A 34 2.87 1.69 7.72
C GLU A 34 4.07 2.41 7.10
N LEU A 35 4.79 1.77 6.17
CA LEU A 35 5.90 2.39 5.46
C LEU A 35 5.47 3.66 4.73
N SER A 36 4.34 3.64 4.02
CA SER A 36 3.80 4.81 3.33
C SER A 36 3.48 5.94 4.30
N SER A 37 3.01 5.63 5.51
CA SER A 37 2.75 6.61 6.57
C SER A 37 4.06 7.27 7.06
N PHE A 38 5.12 6.49 7.26
CA PHE A 38 6.44 7.03 7.60
C PHE A 38 7.03 7.91 6.48
N VAL A 39 6.93 7.48 5.22
CA VAL A 39 7.36 8.28 4.05
C VAL A 39 6.58 9.60 3.98
N GLY A 40 5.27 9.53 4.19
CA GLY A 40 4.40 10.71 4.24
C GLY A 40 4.83 11.67 5.35
N PHE A 41 5.12 11.17 6.55
CA PHE A 41 5.65 11.97 7.64
C PHE A 41 6.99 12.62 7.28
N SER A 42 7.94 11.87 6.74
CA SER A 42 9.23 12.39 6.25
C SER A 42 9.05 13.51 5.21
N ARG A 43 8.07 13.37 4.30
CA ARG A 43 7.75 14.40 3.31
C ARG A 43 7.25 15.69 3.96
N THR A 44 6.45 15.60 5.03
CA THR A 44 5.94 16.79 5.73
C THR A 44 7.02 17.61 6.42
N ILE A 45 8.10 16.97 6.89
CA ILE A 45 9.20 17.63 7.60
C ILE A 45 10.36 18.04 6.67
N SER A 46 10.38 17.53 5.45
CA SER A 46 11.43 17.86 4.47
C SER A 46 11.39 19.34 4.07
N LYS A 47 12.57 19.96 3.96
CA LYS A 47 12.73 21.36 3.54
C LYS A 47 13.05 21.51 2.05
N TRP A 48 13.37 20.41 1.37
CA TRP A 48 13.80 20.42 -0.02
C TRP A 48 12.70 19.85 -0.92
N ASP A 49 12.36 20.58 -1.99
CA ASP A 49 11.21 20.25 -2.83
C ASP A 49 11.47 19.08 -3.79
N ASP A 50 12.73 18.86 -4.18
CA ASP A 50 13.18 17.65 -4.87
C ASP A 50 12.94 16.41 -4.01
N ILE A 51 13.36 16.43 -2.75
CA ILE A 51 13.14 15.32 -1.81
C ILE A 51 11.65 15.07 -1.57
N LYS A 52 10.82 16.13 -1.46
CA LYS A 52 9.36 15.96 -1.33
C LYS A 52 8.75 15.28 -2.56
N SER A 53 9.27 15.59 -3.74
CA SER A 53 8.82 15.01 -5.01
C SER A 53 9.19 13.53 -5.08
N ASP A 54 10.40 13.18 -4.68
CA ASP A 54 10.86 11.79 -4.61
C ASP A 54 10.02 10.96 -3.61
N LEU A 55 9.79 11.49 -2.40
CA LEU A 55 8.99 10.81 -1.39
C LEU A 55 7.53 10.63 -1.85
N GLU A 56 6.95 11.61 -2.55
CA GLU A 56 5.62 11.47 -3.15
C GLU A 56 5.58 10.38 -4.22
N ALA A 57 6.63 10.30 -5.06
CA ALA A 57 6.75 9.26 -6.08
C ALA A 57 6.85 7.87 -5.44
N VAL A 58 7.62 7.73 -4.34
CA VAL A 58 7.71 6.50 -3.55
C VAL A 58 6.35 6.11 -2.96
N GLN A 59 5.60 7.04 -2.36
CA GLN A 59 4.26 6.72 -1.82
C GLN A 59 3.30 6.18 -2.91
N ARG A 60 3.36 6.73 -4.12
CA ARG A 60 2.56 6.25 -5.27
C ARG A 60 2.97 4.84 -5.71
N ASP A 61 4.27 4.53 -5.65
CA ASP A 61 4.78 3.19 -5.96
C ASP A 61 4.33 2.18 -4.92
N LEU A 62 4.42 2.51 -3.62
CA LEU A 62 3.94 1.64 -2.53
C LEU A 62 2.45 1.30 -2.69
N PHE A 63 1.62 2.30 -3.05
CA PHE A 63 0.21 2.07 -3.33
C PHE A 63 -0.01 1.15 -4.54
N THR A 64 0.81 1.28 -5.57
CA THR A 64 0.75 0.43 -6.77
C THR A 64 1.15 -1.01 -6.44
N ILE A 65 2.17 -1.21 -5.59
CA ILE A 65 2.56 -2.54 -5.09
C ILE A 65 1.42 -3.17 -4.31
N GLY A 66 0.82 -2.45 -3.36
CA GLY A 66 -0.29 -2.99 -2.56
C GLY A 66 -1.48 -3.37 -3.44
N GLU A 67 -1.87 -2.51 -4.38
CA GLU A 67 -2.91 -2.81 -5.36
C GLU A 67 -2.61 -4.09 -6.17
N HIS A 68 -1.36 -4.28 -6.59
CA HIS A 68 -0.93 -5.48 -7.33
C HIS A 68 -1.14 -6.75 -6.50
N ILE A 69 -0.77 -6.71 -5.21
CA ILE A 69 -0.84 -7.84 -4.28
C ILE A 69 -2.30 -8.22 -4.01
N ILE A 70 -3.15 -7.27 -3.59
CA ILE A 70 -4.55 -7.56 -3.26
C ILE A 70 -5.41 -7.95 -4.46
N LEU A 71 -4.99 -7.58 -5.67
CA LEU A 71 -5.64 -7.96 -6.93
C LEU A 71 -5.05 -9.22 -7.57
N LYS A 72 -4.11 -9.90 -6.90
CA LYS A 72 -3.43 -11.10 -7.42
C LYS A 72 -2.86 -10.87 -8.82
N GLY A 73 -2.25 -9.69 -9.03
CA GLY A 73 -1.59 -9.30 -10.26
C GLY A 73 -2.50 -8.92 -11.44
N ARG A 74 -3.81 -8.76 -11.24
CA ARG A 74 -4.76 -8.47 -12.34
C ARG A 74 -4.76 -7.03 -12.85
N LYS A 75 -4.00 -6.12 -12.23
CA LYS A 75 -4.04 -4.68 -12.54
C LYS A 75 -2.63 -4.09 -12.75
N ARG A 76 -2.31 -2.96 -12.11
CA ARG A 76 -1.04 -2.27 -12.30
C ARG A 76 0.08 -3.06 -11.61
N THR A 77 1.29 -2.91 -12.14
CA THR A 77 2.52 -3.37 -11.52
C THR A 77 3.57 -2.28 -11.73
N LEU A 78 4.63 -2.30 -10.93
CA LEU A 78 5.77 -1.43 -11.17
C LEU A 78 6.49 -1.85 -12.45
N THR A 79 6.93 -0.86 -13.22
CA THR A 79 7.76 -1.07 -14.40
C THR A 79 9.23 -1.01 -14.03
N ASP A 80 10.09 -1.64 -14.81
CA ASP A 80 11.55 -1.63 -14.60
C ASP A 80 12.15 -0.22 -14.63
N GLU A 81 11.46 0.74 -15.25
CA GLU A 81 11.83 2.15 -15.26
C GLU A 81 11.82 2.78 -13.86
N ARG A 82 11.04 2.24 -12.93
CA ARG A 82 10.99 2.68 -11.52
C ARG A 82 12.13 2.14 -10.68
N LEU A 83 12.85 1.14 -11.18
CA LEU A 83 13.97 0.49 -10.49
C LEU A 83 15.33 1.06 -10.90
N LYS A 84 15.36 2.00 -11.85
CA LYS A 84 16.56 2.67 -12.35
C LYS A 84 16.70 4.05 -11.73
#